data_AF-A0A9P0B2E2-F1
#
_entry.id   AF-A0A9P0B2E2-F1
#
_cell.length_a   1.000
_cell.length_b   1.000
_cell.length_c   1.000
_cell.angle_alpha   90.00
_cell.angle_beta   90.00
_cell.angle_gamma   90.00
#
_symmetry.space_group_name_H-M   'P 1'
#
loop_
_entity.id
_entity.type
_entity.pdbx_description
1 polymer ?
#
loop_
_entity_poly.entity_id
_entity_poly.type
_entity_poly.pdbx_seq_one_letter_code
_entity_poly.pdbx_strand_id
1 'polypeptide(L)'
;MTLESAMHALKSPKLFVESKRDEFDKYEEAAKGISRTDQYVQSRTRTRNVRLDPLDYMKAQDANLSRKDKFKVPGFIPVIDQLCVSLTERLHAYDDVPTFKIWISQSSRDGCCKFVYCSR
;
A
#
# COMPACT_ATOMS: atom_id res chain seq x y z
N MET A 1 17.35 -19.08 -12.22
CA MET A 1 16.15 -18.89 -11.37
C MET A 1 14.92 -18.97 -12.27
N THR A 2 13.89 -19.71 -11.86
CA THR A 2 12.62 -19.83 -12.62
C THR A 2 11.62 -18.76 -12.17
N LEU A 3 10.66 -18.40 -13.03
CA LEU A 3 9.58 -17.45 -12.73
C LEU A 3 8.84 -17.83 -11.44
N GLU A 4 8.50 -19.12 -11.31
CA GLU A 4 7.84 -19.71 -10.13
C GLU A 4 8.63 -19.47 -8.83
N SER A 5 9.96 -19.61 -8.90
CA SER A 5 10.83 -19.36 -7.75
C SER A 5 10.81 -17.89 -7.33
N ALA A 6 10.78 -16.96 -8.30
CA ALA A 6 10.67 -15.53 -8.02
C ALA A 6 9.30 -15.16 -7.45
N MET A 7 8.20 -15.73 -7.97
CA MET A 7 6.86 -15.51 -7.46
C MET A 7 6.69 -16.05 -6.03
N HIS A 8 7.21 -17.25 -5.75
CA HIS A 8 7.22 -17.81 -4.40
C HIS A 8 8.04 -16.95 -3.44
N ALA A 9 9.19 -16.44 -3.90
CA ALA A 9 10.03 -15.52 -3.12
C ALA A 9 9.35 -14.17 -2.84
N LEU A 10 8.37 -13.74 -3.64
CA LEU A 10 7.60 -12.51 -3.43
C LEU A 10 6.33 -12.70 -2.59
N LYS A 11 5.75 -13.91 -2.58
CA LYS A 11 4.60 -14.25 -1.73
C LYS A 11 4.94 -14.19 -0.24
N SER A 12 6.09 -14.73 0.14
CA SER A 12 6.58 -14.70 1.54
C SER A 12 6.68 -13.28 2.12
N PRO A 13 7.39 -12.32 1.50
CA PRO A 13 7.48 -10.96 2.01
C PRO A 13 6.15 -10.21 1.96
N LYS A 14 5.25 -10.50 1.01
CA LYS A 14 3.90 -9.93 1.02
C LYS A 14 3.14 -10.30 2.31
N LEU A 15 3.07 -11.59 2.63
CA LEU A 15 2.41 -12.07 3.85
C LEU A 15 3.08 -11.53 5.12
N PHE A 16 4.42 -11.42 5.10
CA PHE A 16 5.16 -10.81 6.19
C PHE A 16 4.77 -9.34 6.38
N VAL A 17 4.77 -8.52 5.32
CA VAL A 17 4.41 -7.10 5.38
C VAL A 17 2.95 -6.91 5.83
N GLU A 18 2.04 -7.75 5.36
CA GLU A 18 0.64 -7.77 5.82
C GLU A 18 0.55 -8.04 7.33
N SER A 19 1.28 -9.04 7.85
CA SER A 19 1.32 -9.31 9.28
C SER A 19 1.92 -8.17 10.11
N LYS A 20 2.77 -7.32 9.53
CA LYS A 20 3.37 -6.17 10.23
C LYS A 20 2.39 -5.04 10.47
N ARG A 21 1.30 -4.99 9.71
CA ARG A 21 0.23 -3.99 9.89
C ARG A 21 -0.39 -4.07 11.29
N ASP A 22 -0.53 -5.28 11.81
CA ASP A 22 -1.15 -5.56 13.12
C ASP A 22 -0.15 -5.42 14.27
N GLU A 23 1.15 -5.49 13.99
CA GLU A 23 2.22 -5.47 15.00
C GLU A 23 2.71 -4.06 15.37
N PHE A 24 1.96 -3.02 15.03
CA PHE A 24 2.34 -1.62 15.31
C PHE A 24 2.77 -1.40 16.78
N ASP A 25 2.06 -2.02 17.72
CA ASP A 25 2.30 -1.85 19.16
C ASP A 25 3.69 -2.36 19.58
N LYS A 26 4.15 -3.46 18.97
CA LYS A 26 5.49 -4.02 19.23
C LYS A 26 6.57 -3.07 18.75
N TYR A 27 6.34 -2.40 17.62
CA TYR A 27 7.27 -1.41 17.08
C TYR A 27 7.29 -0.13 17.91
N GLU A 28 6.14 0.29 18.43
CA GLU A 28 6.06 1.41 19.36
C GLU A 28 6.88 1.15 20.63
N GLU A 29 6.72 -0.02 21.26
CA GLU A 29 7.49 -0.40 22.46
C GLU A 29 8.99 -0.51 22.18
N ALA A 30 9.38 -1.13 21.06
CA ALA A 30 10.78 -1.22 20.65
C ALA A 30 11.38 0.17 20.37
N ALA A 31 10.61 1.06 19.74
CA ALA A 31 11.05 2.43 19.46
C ALA A 31 11.27 3.22 20.76
N LYS A 32 10.41 3.07 21.77
CA LYS A 32 10.58 3.69 23.10
C LYS A 32 11.90 3.27 23.76
N GLY A 33 12.26 1.99 23.63
CA GLY A 33 13.52 1.45 24.16
C GLY A 33 14.77 2.08 23.50
N ILE A 34 14.68 2.41 22.21
CA ILE A 34 15.79 2.98 21.43
C ILE A 34 15.86 4.50 21.60
N SER A 35 14.72 5.20 21.50
CA SER A 35 14.65 6.67 21.48
C SER A 35 14.82 7.29 22.87
N ARG A 36 14.67 6.50 23.94
CA ARG A 36 14.60 6.96 25.35
C ARG A 36 13.59 8.10 25.58
N THR A 37 12.69 8.33 24.61
CA THR A 37 11.82 9.50 24.57
C THR A 37 10.42 9.05 24.16
N ASP A 38 9.45 9.36 25.00
CA ASP A 38 8.06 8.91 24.86
C ASP A 38 7.17 9.95 24.13
N GLN A 39 7.78 11.04 23.65
CA GLN A 39 7.06 12.13 23.00
C GLN A 39 7.07 11.99 21.48
N TYR A 40 5.89 11.71 20.93
CA TYR A 40 5.58 11.97 19.54
C TYR A 40 5.76 13.47 19.23
N VAL A 41 6.50 13.78 18.17
CA VAL A 41 6.73 15.16 17.72
C VAL A 41 5.38 15.81 17.42
N GLN A 42 5.02 16.83 18.19
CA GLN A 42 3.84 17.64 17.91
C GLN A 42 4.15 18.54 16.71
N SER A 43 3.66 18.17 15.53
CA SER A 43 3.63 19.10 14.40
C SER A 43 2.68 20.25 14.76
N ARG A 44 3.22 21.48 14.77
CA ARG A 44 2.46 22.69 15.10
C ARG A 44 1.53 23.00 13.92
N THR A 45 0.27 22.60 14.02
CA THR A 45 -0.72 22.94 12.99
C THR A 45 -0.98 24.45 13.04
N ARG A 46 -0.56 25.17 11.98
CA ARG A 46 -0.87 26.59 11.82
C ARG A 46 -2.38 26.72 11.61
N THR A 47 -3.08 27.22 12.62
CA THR A 47 -4.51 27.55 12.49
C THR A 47 -4.66 28.68 11.49
N ARG A 48 -5.42 28.43 10.42
CA ARG A 48 -5.81 29.47 9.47
C ARG A 48 -6.84 30.35 10.16
N ASN A 49 -6.64 31.68 10.16
CA ASN A 49 -7.67 32.61 10.63
C ASN A 49 -8.89 32.49 9.70
N VAL A 50 -9.93 31.78 10.16
CA VAL A 50 -11.21 31.66 9.46
C VAL A 50 -12.15 32.72 10.02
N ARG A 51 -12.67 33.59 9.16
CA ARG A 51 -13.82 34.44 9.49
C ARG A 51 -15.03 33.51 9.58
N LEU A 52 -15.64 33.45 10.76
CA LEU A 52 -16.74 32.55 11.08
C LEU A 52 -17.98 32.95 10.26
N ASP A 53 -18.36 32.14 9.28
CA ASP A 53 -19.74 32.10 8.77
C ASP A 53 -20.49 30.95 9.47
N PRO A 54 -21.78 31.13 9.83
CA PRO A 54 -22.33 30.46 11.01
C PRO A 54 -22.83 29.02 10.84
N LEU A 55 -22.76 28.37 9.67
CA LEU A 55 -23.58 27.15 9.48
C LEU A 55 -22.94 25.88 8.94
N ASP A 56 -21.82 25.87 8.23
CA ASP A 56 -21.44 24.60 7.57
C ASP A 56 -19.97 24.50 7.16
N TYR A 57 -19.07 24.54 8.15
CA TYR A 57 -17.82 23.85 7.96
C TYR A 57 -17.84 22.70 8.92
N MET A 58 -18.27 21.54 8.40
CA MET A 58 -17.61 20.23 8.49
C MET A 58 -16.17 20.30 9.00
N LYS A 59 -16.01 20.81 10.23
CA LYS A 59 -14.89 20.55 11.11
C LYS A 59 -15.14 19.09 11.42
N ALA A 60 -14.69 18.23 10.50
CA ALA A 60 -14.12 16.96 10.88
C ALA A 60 -13.21 17.37 12.03
N GLN A 61 -13.75 17.24 13.25
CA GLN A 61 -13.02 17.46 14.45
C GLN A 61 -11.75 16.68 14.18
N ASP A 62 -10.60 17.29 14.46
CA ASP A 62 -9.46 16.50 14.89
C ASP A 62 -10.03 15.57 15.96
N ALA A 63 -10.50 14.40 15.54
CA ALA A 63 -11.10 13.43 16.41
C ALA A 63 -10.06 13.24 17.50
N ASN A 64 -10.50 13.10 18.75
CA ASN A 64 -9.63 12.88 19.89
C ASN A 64 -8.89 11.52 19.75
N LEU A 65 -8.11 11.38 18.69
CA LEU A 65 -7.24 10.28 18.37
C LEU A 65 -6.06 10.39 19.31
N SER A 66 -5.70 9.27 19.92
CA SER A 66 -4.50 9.17 20.71
C SER A 66 -3.30 9.63 19.87
N ARG A 67 -2.26 10.20 20.49
CA ARG A 67 -1.03 10.59 19.77
C ARG A 67 -0.47 9.43 18.95
N LYS A 68 -0.67 8.22 19.45
CA LYS A 68 -0.42 6.95 18.78
C LYS A 68 -1.15 6.84 17.44
N ASP A 69 -2.46 7.02 17.43
CA ASP A 69 -3.29 6.92 16.24
C ASP A 69 -3.02 8.05 15.24
N LYS A 70 -2.67 9.24 15.74
CA LYS A 70 -2.24 10.37 14.90
C LYS A 70 -0.95 10.10 14.13
N PHE A 71 -0.12 9.17 14.59
CA PHE A 71 1.06 8.73 13.84
C PHE A 71 0.77 7.48 13.02
N LYS A 72 0.03 6.52 13.59
CA LYS A 72 -0.29 5.24 12.96
C LYS A 72 -1.09 5.43 11.67
N VAL A 73 -2.14 6.25 11.71
CA VAL A 73 -3.11 6.41 10.61
C VAL A 73 -2.50 7.13 9.39
N PRO A 74 -1.81 8.28 9.52
CA PRO A 74 -1.26 8.97 8.35
C PRO A 74 0.15 8.50 7.93
N GLY A 75 0.90 7.84 8.82
CA GLY A 75 2.29 7.46 8.55
C GLY A 75 2.48 5.96 8.36
N PHE A 76 2.20 5.19 9.41
CA PHE A 76 2.53 3.77 9.44
C PHE A 76 1.70 2.93 8.46
N ILE A 77 0.38 3.08 8.48
CA ILE A 77 -0.53 2.28 7.65
C ILE A 77 -0.30 2.55 6.14
N PRO A 78 -0.21 3.80 5.66
CA PRO A 78 -0.02 4.06 4.24
C PRO A 78 1.29 3.51 3.67
N VAL A 79 2.37 3.51 4.45
CA VAL A 79 3.67 2.95 4.03
C VAL A 79 3.57 1.43 3.83
N ILE A 80 2.93 0.73 4.76
CA ILE A 80 2.71 -0.72 4.64
C ILE A 80 1.78 -1.04 3.47
N ASP A 81 0.67 -0.30 3.36
CA ASP A 81 -0.31 -0.51 2.30
C ASP A 81 0.34 -0.25 0.91
N GLN A 82 1.20 0.77 0.78
CA GLN A 82 1.95 1.03 -0.46
C GLN A 82 2.93 -0.10 -0.81
N LEU A 83 3.61 -0.67 0.19
CA LEU A 83 4.49 -1.82 -0.04
C LEU A 83 3.68 -3.04 -0.50
N CYS A 84 2.53 -3.33 0.11
CA CYS A 84 1.64 -4.41 -0.30
C CYS A 84 1.14 -4.24 -1.74
N VAL A 85 0.77 -3.01 -2.13
CA VAL A 85 0.36 -2.70 -3.50
C VAL A 85 1.50 -3.00 -4.47
N SER A 86 2.70 -2.46 -4.21
CA SER A 86 3.86 -2.66 -5.10
C SER A 86 4.26 -4.14 -5.26
N LEU A 87 4.13 -4.94 -4.21
CA LEU A 87 4.39 -6.38 -4.26
C LEU A 87 3.32 -7.12 -5.04
N THR A 88 2.06 -6.69 -4.92
CA THR A 88 0.92 -7.29 -5.64
C THR A 88 0.99 -6.97 -7.13
N GLU A 89 1.33 -5.73 -7.49
CA GLU A 89 1.56 -5.32 -8.89
C GLU A 89 2.65 -6.17 -9.54
N ARG A 90 3.76 -6.41 -8.83
CA ARG A 90 4.84 -7.27 -9.33
C ARG A 90 4.40 -8.71 -9.51
N LEU A 91 3.63 -9.27 -8.57
CA LEU A 91 3.08 -10.62 -8.69
C LEU A 91 2.17 -10.73 -9.91
N HIS A 92 1.25 -9.78 -10.10
CA HIS A 92 0.37 -9.72 -11.26
C HIS A 92 1.16 -9.63 -12.57
N ALA A 93 2.20 -8.79 -12.62
CA ALA A 93 3.05 -8.67 -13.80
C ALA A 93 3.73 -10.01 -14.15
N TYR A 94 4.15 -10.80 -13.16
CA TYR A 94 4.71 -12.14 -13.40
C TYR A 94 3.66 -13.17 -13.84
N ASP A 95 2.43 -13.08 -13.34
CA ASP A 95 1.29 -13.89 -13.79
C ASP A 95 0.91 -13.59 -15.25
N ASP A 96 1.08 -12.36 -15.71
CA ASP A 96 0.74 -11.95 -17.09
C ASP A 96 1.77 -12.40 -18.14
N VAL A 97 3.04 -12.57 -17.75
CA VAL A 97 4.13 -13.00 -18.67
C VAL A 97 3.85 -14.33 -19.37
N PRO A 98 3.46 -15.43 -18.69
CA PRO A 98 3.15 -16.69 -19.36
C PRO A 98 1.97 -16.53 -20.34
N THR A 99 0.96 -15.74 -19.99
CA THR A 99 -0.23 -15.45 -20.81
C THR A 99 0.16 -14.69 -22.08
N PHE A 100 1.02 -13.68 -21.98
CA PHE A 100 1.52 -12.91 -23.11
C PHE A 100 2.39 -13.76 -24.05
N LYS A 101 3.19 -14.67 -23.49
CA LYS A 101 4.04 -15.59 -24.26
C LYS A 101 3.22 -16.63 -25.02
N ILE A 102 2.13 -17.11 -24.42
CA ILE A 102 1.14 -17.98 -25.09
C ILE A 102 0.49 -17.22 -26.26
N TRP A 103 0.07 -15.97 -26.05
CA TRP A 103 -0.57 -15.14 -27.07
C TRP A 103 0.34 -14.84 -28.27
N ILE A 104 1.63 -14.55 -28.04
CA ILE A 104 2.64 -14.41 -29.11
C ILE A 104 2.87 -15.74 -29.82
N SER A 105 2.91 -16.87 -29.10
CA SER A 105 3.10 -18.19 -29.71
C SER A 105 1.91 -18.63 -30.56
N GLN A 106 0.67 -18.32 -30.14
CA GLN A 106 -0.53 -18.53 -30.95
C GLN A 106 -0.52 -17.64 -32.19
N SER A 107 -0.25 -16.34 -32.02
CA SER A 107 -0.19 -15.38 -33.14
C SER A 107 0.88 -15.75 -34.19
N SER A 108 2.00 -16.34 -33.75
CA SER A 108 3.06 -16.81 -34.65
C SER A 108 2.75 -18.16 -35.33
N ARG A 109 1.89 -19.01 -34.74
CA ARG A 109 1.47 -20.28 -35.35
C ARG A 109 0.31 -20.11 -36.32
N ASP A 110 -0.54 -19.12 -36.09
CA ASP A 110 -1.78 -18.97 -36.87
C ASP A 110 -1.60 -18.18 -38.16
N GLY A 111 -0.44 -17.53 -38.40
CA GLY A 111 -0.08 -16.98 -39.72
C GLY A 111 -1.13 -16.09 -40.40
N CYS A 112 -2.11 -15.59 -39.64
CA CYS A 112 -3.27 -14.89 -40.14
C CYS A 112 -3.55 -13.71 -39.24
N CYS A 113 -3.18 -12.53 -39.73
CA CYS A 113 -3.72 -11.27 -39.22
C CYS A 113 -5.25 -11.30 -39.38
N LYS A 114 -5.98 -11.72 -38.36
CA LYS A 114 -7.41 -11.45 -38.22
C LYS A 114 -7.63 -10.72 -36.91
N PHE A 115 -7.57 -9.38 -37.00
CA PHE A 115 -8.26 -8.50 -36.05
C PHE A 115 -9.75 -8.85 -36.10
N VAL A 116 -10.23 -9.60 -35.12
CA VAL A 116 -11.68 -9.71 -34.87
C VAL A 116 -11.94 -9.09 -33.51
N TYR A 117 -12.32 -7.82 -33.53
CA TYR A 117 -13.08 -7.20 -32.45
C TYR A 117 -14.39 -7.99 -32.33
N CYS A 118 -14.67 -8.60 -31.19
CA CYS A 118 -16.02 -9.10 -30.92
C CYS A 118 -16.43 -8.71 -29.50
N SER A 119 -17.30 -7.69 -29.44
CA SER A 119 -18.05 -7.30 -28.26
C SER A 119 -19.22 -8.26 -28.05
N ARG A 120 -19.18 -9.08 -27.00
CA ARG A 120 -20.28 -9.34 -26.05
C ARG A 120 -19.86 -10.37 -25.01
#